data_AF-A0A7K3DCD6-F1
#
_entry.id   AF-A0A7K3DCD6-F1
#
_cell.length_a   1.000
_cell.length_b   1.000
_cell.length_c   1.000
_cell.angle_alpha   90.00
_cell.angle_beta   90.00
_cell.angle_gamma   90.00
#
_symmetry.space_group_name_H-M   'P 1'
#
loop_
_entity.id
_entity.type
_entity.pdbx_description
1 polymer ?
#
loop_
_entity_poly.entity_id
_entity_poly.type
_entity_poly.pdbx_seq_one_letter_code
_entity_poly.pdbx_strand_id
1 'polypeptide(L)'
;MTAADQPSTTRTDAHSPASFLAAAAALTAIDDALRDARREPTDAAGPGRGPAPAPEQALASLMLLRQVREQLAGWETGLIETARDAGASWADLAAPLGVASRQAAERRYLRGRPGAA
;
A
#
# COMPACT_ATOMS: atom_id res chain seq x y z
N MET A 1 7.13 35.59 24.76
CA MET A 1 7.22 34.24 25.37
C MET A 1 6.70 33.24 24.36
N THR A 2 7.60 32.41 23.87
CA THR A 2 7.47 31.47 22.75
C THR A 2 6.61 30.28 23.16
N ALA A 3 5.47 30.06 22.50
CA ALA A 3 4.77 28.77 22.57
C ALA A 3 5.37 27.87 21.48
N ALA A 4 5.92 26.75 21.93
CA ALA A 4 6.75 25.85 21.15
C ALA A 4 6.03 25.27 19.94
N ASP A 5 6.75 25.34 18.83
CA ASP A 5 6.69 24.44 17.68
C ASP A 5 6.62 22.98 18.16
N GLN A 6 5.51 22.29 17.88
CA GLN A 6 5.46 20.83 17.95
C GLN A 6 5.01 20.27 16.60
N PRO A 7 5.96 19.79 15.78
CA PRO A 7 5.61 18.83 14.75
C PRO A 7 6.72 17.77 14.63
N SER A 8 6.56 16.57 15.21
CA SER A 8 7.42 15.42 14.84
C SER A 8 6.90 14.02 15.23
N THR A 9 5.94 13.86 16.14
CA THR A 9 5.56 12.53 16.63
C THR A 9 4.84 11.65 15.59
N THR A 10 4.05 12.24 14.68
CA THR A 10 3.33 11.49 13.63
C THR A 10 4.23 10.79 12.63
N ARG A 11 5.45 11.30 12.37
CA ARG A 11 6.40 10.65 11.46
C ARG A 11 7.02 9.42 12.13
N THR A 12 7.41 9.51 13.40
CA THR A 12 7.97 8.38 14.16
C THR A 12 6.95 7.26 14.40
N ASP A 13 5.68 7.60 14.64
CA ASP A 13 4.60 6.61 14.80
C ASP A 13 4.32 5.82 13.50
N ALA A 14 4.46 6.45 12.33
CA ALA A 14 4.33 5.78 11.04
C ALA A 14 5.44 4.73 10.80
N HIS A 15 6.62 4.91 11.40
CA HIS A 15 7.78 4.00 11.29
C HIS A 15 7.90 3.02 12.47
N SER A 16 6.93 3.02 13.40
CA SER A 16 6.99 2.14 14.56
C SER A 16 6.77 0.67 14.17
N PRO A 17 7.44 -0.29 14.83
CA PRO A 17 7.31 -1.72 14.51
C PRO A 17 5.87 -2.24 14.67
N ALA A 18 5.08 -1.65 15.58
CA ALA A 18 3.65 -1.97 15.71
C ALA A 18 2.85 -1.55 14.46
N SER A 19 3.15 -0.37 13.89
CA SER A 19 2.54 0.12 12.64
C SER A 19 2.95 -0.74 11.45
N PHE A 20 4.22 -1.18 11.39
CA PHE A 20 4.69 -2.16 10.41
C PHE A 20 3.93 -3.49 10.49
N LEU A 21 3.81 -4.07 11.69
CA LEU A 21 3.11 -5.35 11.89
C LEU A 21 1.63 -5.25 11.52
N ALA A 22 0.97 -4.14 11.84
CA ALA A 22 -0.40 -3.87 11.43
C ALA A 22 -0.54 -3.76 9.91
N ALA A 23 0.37 -3.05 9.23
CA ALA A 23 0.39 -2.95 7.77
C ALA A 23 0.65 -4.32 7.12
N ALA A 24 1.59 -5.12 7.64
CA ALA A 24 1.86 -6.47 7.15
C ALA A 24 0.63 -7.39 7.27
N ALA A 25 -0.05 -7.38 8.43
CA ALA A 25 -1.28 -8.14 8.63
C ALA A 25 -2.41 -7.71 7.68
N ALA A 26 -2.58 -6.40 7.47
CA ALA A 26 -3.55 -5.88 6.52
C ALA A 26 -3.24 -6.28 5.07
N LEU A 27 -1.97 -6.26 4.66
CA LEU A 27 -1.55 -6.70 3.33
C LEU A 27 -1.82 -8.19 3.10
N THR A 28 -1.60 -9.04 4.10
CA THR A 28 -1.97 -10.47 4.04
C THR A 28 -3.47 -10.64 3.85
N ALA A 29 -4.29 -9.93 4.63
CA ALA A 29 -5.74 -10.01 4.51
C ALA A 29 -6.26 -9.54 3.14
N ILE A 30 -5.66 -8.47 2.58
CA ILE A 30 -5.98 -7.99 1.22
C ILE A 30 -5.61 -9.05 0.17
N ASP A 31 -4.43 -9.64 0.27
CA ASP A 31 -3.97 -10.67 -0.66
C ASP A 31 -4.88 -11.90 -0.66
N ASP A 32 -5.34 -12.34 0.51
CA ASP A 32 -6.32 -13.43 0.64
C ASP A 32 -7.67 -13.06 0.02
N ALA A 33 -8.21 -11.87 0.34
CA ALA A 33 -9.46 -11.39 -0.27
C ALA A 33 -9.35 -11.30 -1.80
N LEU A 34 -8.21 -10.87 -2.34
CA LEU A 34 -7.96 -10.83 -3.78
C LEU A 34 -7.84 -12.22 -4.40
N ARG A 35 -7.28 -13.21 -3.69
CA ARG A 35 -7.27 -14.61 -4.15
C ARG A 35 -8.69 -15.17 -4.19
N ASP A 36 -9.50 -14.91 -3.19
CA ASP A 36 -10.89 -15.40 -3.15
C ASP A 36 -11.74 -14.77 -4.24
N ALA A 37 -11.65 -13.45 -4.44
CA ALA A 37 -12.32 -12.77 -5.54
C ALA A 37 -11.90 -13.27 -6.93
N ARG A 38 -10.65 -13.76 -7.10
CA ARG A 38 -10.16 -14.39 -8.34
C ARG A 38 -10.67 -15.83 -8.53
N ARG A 39 -10.98 -16.54 -7.44
CA ARG A 39 -11.56 -17.90 -7.48
C ARG A 39 -13.04 -17.87 -7.82
N GLU A 40 -13.73 -16.77 -7.48
CA GLU A 40 -15.18 -16.64 -7.62
C GLU A 40 -15.74 -16.59 -9.07
N PRO A 41 -15.01 -16.37 -10.18
CA PRO A 41 -15.62 -16.37 -11.51
C PRO A 41 -14.96 -17.34 -12.50
N THR A 42 -15.38 -18.61 -12.48
CA THR A 42 -15.42 -19.49 -13.67
C THR A 42 -16.53 -20.55 -13.57
N ASP A 43 -16.85 -21.07 -12.38
CA ASP A 43 -17.88 -22.13 -12.23
C ASP A 43 -19.34 -21.63 -12.35
N ALA A 44 -19.57 -20.31 -12.37
CA ALA A 44 -20.89 -19.69 -12.50
C ALA A 44 -21.21 -19.16 -13.91
N ALA A 45 -20.42 -19.53 -14.93
CA ALA A 45 -20.71 -19.21 -16.34
C ALA A 45 -21.82 -20.13 -16.93
N GLY A 46 -22.93 -20.27 -16.21
CA GLY A 46 -24.20 -20.75 -16.75
C GLY A 46 -24.99 -19.58 -17.35
N PRO A 47 -25.91 -19.83 -18.31
CA PRO A 47 -26.73 -18.79 -18.93
C PRO A 47 -27.78 -18.27 -17.94
N GLY A 48 -27.37 -17.36 -17.07
CA GLY A 48 -28.20 -16.83 -15.99
C GLY A 48 -27.50 -15.66 -15.31
N ARG A 49 -27.13 -14.64 -16.09
CA ARG A 49 -26.50 -13.44 -15.55
C ARG A 49 -27.52 -12.69 -14.70
N GLY A 50 -27.29 -12.62 -13.39
CA GLY A 50 -27.97 -11.66 -12.52
C GLY A 50 -27.81 -10.23 -13.06
N PRO A 51 -28.64 -9.27 -12.61
CA PRO A 51 -28.65 -7.92 -13.15
C PRO A 51 -27.25 -7.30 -13.14
N ALA A 52 -26.90 -6.61 -14.22
CA ALA A 52 -25.65 -5.86 -14.31
C ALA A 52 -25.55 -4.89 -13.12
N PRO A 53 -24.34 -4.67 -12.57
CA PRO A 53 -24.16 -3.77 -11.44
C PRO A 53 -24.68 -2.37 -11.82
N ALA A 54 -25.47 -1.77 -10.92
CA ALA A 54 -25.95 -0.41 -11.07
C ALA A 54 -24.75 0.56 -11.19
N PRO A 55 -24.85 1.65 -11.99
CA PRO A 55 -23.74 2.58 -12.20
C PRO A 55 -23.20 3.17 -10.89
N GLU A 56 -24.06 3.38 -9.89
CA GLU A 56 -23.68 3.86 -8.55
C GLU A 56 -22.75 2.88 -7.83
N GLN A 57 -22.99 1.57 -7.97
CA GLN A 57 -22.15 0.52 -7.37
C GLN A 57 -20.74 0.54 -7.99
N ALA A 58 -20.64 0.77 -9.31
CA ALA A 58 -19.36 0.88 -9.99
C ALA A 58 -18.59 2.12 -9.55
N LEU A 59 -19.25 3.27 -9.44
CA LEU A 59 -18.65 4.51 -8.96
C LEU A 59 -18.17 4.41 -7.51
N ALA A 60 -18.99 3.83 -6.62
CA ALA A 60 -18.60 3.58 -5.23
C ALA A 60 -17.37 2.67 -5.14
N SER A 61 -17.30 1.63 -5.98
CA SER A 61 -16.15 0.73 -6.07
C SER A 61 -14.88 1.44 -6.53
N LEU A 62 -14.98 2.39 -7.48
CA LEU A 62 -13.85 3.20 -7.92
C LEU A 62 -13.35 4.16 -6.83
N MET A 63 -14.25 4.76 -6.05
CA MET A 63 -13.88 5.61 -4.92
C MET A 63 -13.13 4.81 -3.84
N LEU A 64 -13.65 3.63 -3.50
CA LEU A 64 -12.99 2.73 -2.57
C LEU A 64 -11.60 2.31 -3.07
N LEU A 65 -11.49 1.94 -4.35
CA LEU A 65 -10.22 1.56 -4.97
C LEU A 65 -9.18 2.68 -4.88
N ARG A 66 -9.58 3.94 -5.09
CA ARG A 66 -8.68 5.09 -4.92
C ARG A 66 -8.20 5.21 -3.47
N GLN A 67 -9.10 5.15 -2.50
CA GLN A 67 -8.76 5.26 -1.09
C GLN A 67 -7.83 4.13 -0.63
N VAL A 68 -8.04 2.90 -1.10
CA VAL A 68 -7.16 1.77 -0.82
C VAL A 68 -5.76 2.03 -1.41
N ARG A 69 -5.67 2.49 -2.67
CA ARG A 69 -4.38 2.82 -3.31
C ARG A 69 -3.60 3.89 -2.55
N GLU A 70 -4.28 4.92 -2.07
CA GLU A 70 -3.66 5.99 -1.26
C GLU A 70 -3.11 5.45 0.06
N GLN A 71 -3.87 4.60 0.77
CA GLN A 71 -3.40 3.94 1.99
C GLN A 71 -2.18 3.04 1.73
N LEU A 72 -2.23 2.22 0.68
CA LEU A 72 -1.13 1.34 0.29
C LEU A 72 0.14 2.14 -0.08
N ALA A 73 -0.01 3.26 -0.79
CA ALA A 73 1.11 4.15 -1.11
C ALA A 73 1.72 4.76 0.16
N GLY A 74 0.89 5.09 1.15
CA GLY A 74 1.34 5.56 2.47
C GLY A 74 2.18 4.52 3.22
N TRP A 75 1.84 3.24 3.10
CA TRP A 75 2.62 2.15 3.75
C TRP A 75 3.94 1.84 3.03
N GLU A 76 4.02 2.01 1.71
CA GLU A 76 5.23 1.66 0.92
C GLU A 76 6.50 2.31 1.48
N THR A 77 6.45 3.61 1.81
CA THR A 77 7.61 4.34 2.36
C THR A 77 8.05 3.78 3.72
N GLY A 78 7.09 3.53 4.63
CA GLY A 78 7.38 2.97 5.95
C GLY A 78 7.90 1.53 5.91
N LEU A 79 7.43 0.72 4.96
CA LEU A 79 7.94 -0.64 4.72
C LEU A 79 9.39 -0.61 4.18
N ILE A 80 9.69 0.31 3.26
CA ILE A 80 11.06 0.52 2.76
C ILE A 80 11.99 0.92 3.90
N GLU A 81 11.59 1.89 4.73
CA GLU A 81 12.39 2.35 5.87
C GLU A 81 12.62 1.24 6.89
N THR A 82 11.57 0.50 7.25
CA THR A 82 11.68 -0.66 8.16
C THR A 82 12.69 -1.69 7.62
N ALA A 83 12.63 -1.99 6.32
CA ALA A 83 13.58 -2.91 5.69
C ALA A 83 15.01 -2.35 5.66
N ARG A 84 15.16 -1.04 5.41
CA ARG A 84 16.46 -0.34 5.43
C ARG A 84 17.08 -0.35 6.83
N ASP A 85 16.28 -0.13 7.87
CA ASP A 85 16.69 -0.18 9.28
C ASP A 85 17.08 -1.59 9.72
N ALA A 86 16.42 -2.61 9.16
CA ALA A 86 16.82 -4.01 9.31
C ALA A 86 18.07 -4.39 8.50
N GLY A 87 18.65 -3.46 7.73
CA GLY A 87 19.90 -3.64 6.98
C GLY A 87 19.75 -4.02 5.51
N ALA A 88 18.52 -4.13 4.97
CA ALA A 88 18.31 -4.47 3.56
C ALA A 88 18.91 -3.39 2.64
N SER A 89 19.73 -3.76 1.67
CA SER A 89 20.28 -2.81 0.71
C SER A 89 19.23 -2.38 -0.33
N TRP A 90 19.48 -1.28 -1.03
CA TRP A 90 18.66 -0.88 -2.17
C TRP A 90 18.61 -1.92 -3.30
N ALA A 91 19.61 -2.81 -3.39
CA ALA A 91 19.60 -3.91 -4.34
C ALA A 91 18.61 -5.01 -3.89
N ASP A 92 18.57 -5.30 -2.59
CA ASP A 92 17.62 -6.26 -1.99
C ASP A 92 16.18 -5.77 -2.12
N LEU A 93 15.96 -4.45 -2.08
CA LEU A 93 14.65 -3.82 -2.27
C LEU A 93 14.18 -3.77 -3.72
N ALA A 94 15.06 -3.95 -4.71
CA ALA A 94 14.70 -3.80 -6.11
C ALA A 94 13.64 -4.83 -6.54
N ALA A 95 13.84 -6.11 -6.21
CA ALA A 95 12.90 -7.17 -6.56
C ALA A 95 11.54 -7.01 -5.85
N PRO A 96 11.46 -6.80 -4.52
CA PRO A 96 10.19 -6.56 -3.82
C PRO A 96 9.41 -5.33 -4.31
N LEU A 97 10.10 -4.26 -4.73
CA LEU A 97 9.46 -3.05 -5.27
C LEU A 97 9.06 -3.19 -6.75
N GLY A 98 9.34 -4.33 -7.38
CA GLY A 98 9.03 -4.60 -8.78
C GLY A 98 9.85 -3.74 -9.75
N VAL A 99 11.06 -3.33 -9.37
CA VAL A 99 11.94 -2.48 -10.19
C VAL A 99 13.21 -3.23 -10.59
N ALA A 100 13.72 -2.92 -11.79
CA ALA A 100 14.83 -3.66 -12.38
C ALA A 100 16.21 -3.38 -11.74
N SER A 101 16.34 -2.32 -10.93
CA SER A 101 17.64 -1.90 -10.41
C SER A 101 17.58 -1.18 -9.06
N ARG A 102 18.73 -1.18 -8.37
CA ARG A 102 18.99 -0.41 -7.16
C ARG A 102 18.58 1.07 -7.30
N GLN A 103 19.02 1.73 -8.37
CA GLN A 103 18.72 3.14 -8.62
C GLN A 103 17.23 3.38 -8.83
N ALA A 104 16.52 2.44 -9.47
CA ALA A 104 15.08 2.55 -9.66
C ALA A 104 14.32 2.43 -8.32
N ALA A 105 14.80 1.58 -7.40
CA ALA A 105 14.26 1.46 -6.05
C ALA A 105 14.45 2.77 -5.26
N GLU A 106 15.67 3.30 -5.25
CA GLU A 106 16.00 4.56 -4.58
C GLU A 106 15.17 5.73 -5.14
N ARG A 107 15.05 5.85 -6.47
CA ARG A 107 14.24 6.90 -7.10
C ARG A 107 12.76 6.80 -6.72
N ARG A 108 12.22 5.59 -6.56
CA ARG A 108 10.83 5.37 -6.14
C ARG A 108 10.62 5.87 -4.69
N TYR A 109 11.52 5.49 -3.78
CA TYR A 109 11.51 5.97 -2.40
C TYR A 109 11.59 7.51 -2.32
N LEU A 110 12.51 8.13 -3.07
CA LEU A 110 12.67 9.58 -3.07
C LEU A 110 11.42 10.32 -3.55
N ARG A 111 10.64 9.77 -4.50
CA ARG A 111 9.36 10.36 -4.93
C ARG A 111 8.24 10.24 -3.89
N GLY A 112 8.26 9.18 -3.10
CA GLY A 112 7.22 8.91 -2.08
C GLY A 112 7.42 9.69 -0.78
N ARG A 113 8.56 10.35 -0.60
CA ARG A 113 8.89 11.02 0.65
C ARG A 113 8.03 12.28 0.84
N PRO A 114 7.28 12.39 1.96
CA PRO A 114 6.50 13.60 2.25
C PRO A 114 7.47 14.77 2.49
N GLY A 115 7.52 15.71 1.53
CA GLY A 115 8.44 16.86 1.50
C GLY A 115 9.46 16.86 0.35
N ALA A 116 9.37 15.95 -0.61
CA ALA A 116 10.19 15.97 -1.83
C ALA A 116 9.61 16.84 -2.97
N ALA A 117 8.61 17.69 -2.66
CA ALA A 117 8.08 18.73 -3.54
C ALA A 117 8.09 20.07 -2.81
#